data_AF-A0AAW1P5P5-F1
#
_entry.id   AF-A0AAW1P5P5-F1
#
_cell.length_a   1.000
_cell.length_b   1.000
_cell.length_c   1.000
_cell.angle_alpha   90.00
_cell.angle_beta   90.00
_cell.angle_gamma   90.00
#
_symmetry.space_group_name_H-M   'P 1'
#
loop_
_entity.id
_entity.type
_entity.pdbx_description
1 polymer ?
#
loop_
_entity_poly.entity_id
_entity_poly.type
_entity_poly.pdbx_seq_one_letter_code
_entity_poly.pdbx_strand_id
1 'polypeptide(L)'
;MTFRQACGVLLALFAATATTASAQARTVPLDAFTAIEACLPFNFAVSPSKGTTYQMIIDADTGVAAAINASVTNGVLSLALADNQPNSLTFKANNPIKVAVQLPADQLASVAVASIPSVTVAVASGFSVPSFSASITGTSTLSVQGLTAEKGEFINAGLGTLYVSGKLQSVLASSSSTGSVYVLGVSQSAAVDASGISKIYIGGTPQTRITGQVSGISSVLYNQGVCSVTSQFGIFGSPCTQQAFSVPTSLKSPQWSCALTIYGTFGCSDGTTSSSSSTPATPAGTSSSSSSTSGGGTGTTYTSQTINGVTTTSTGSSSPDGTSSLTTTTGTLQMGSCATSGSALNMFASS
;
A
#
# COMPACT_ATOMS: atom_id res chain seq x y z
N MET A 1 -74.88 -42.20 5.39
CA MET A 1 -73.73 -42.13 6.32
C MET A 1 -72.54 -41.63 5.52
N THR A 2 -72.16 -40.36 5.72
CA THR A 2 -71.20 -39.62 4.89
C THR A 2 -69.92 -39.42 5.71
N PHE A 3 -68.86 -40.14 5.36
CA PHE A 3 -67.54 -40.01 5.98
C PHE A 3 -66.79 -38.82 5.35
N ARG A 4 -66.60 -37.73 6.12
CA ARG A 4 -65.73 -36.62 5.75
C ARG A 4 -64.31 -36.93 6.20
N GLN A 5 -63.45 -37.23 5.25
CA GLN A 5 -62.01 -37.41 5.44
C GLN A 5 -61.34 -36.03 5.38
N ALA A 6 -60.99 -35.46 6.54
CA ALA A 6 -60.23 -34.22 6.62
C ALA A 6 -58.74 -34.53 6.53
N CYS A 7 -58.14 -34.15 5.40
CA CYS A 7 -56.72 -34.30 5.12
C CYS A 7 -55.93 -33.28 5.97
N GLY A 8 -55.24 -33.77 7.01
CA GLY A 8 -54.36 -32.95 7.84
C GLY A 8 -53.03 -32.72 7.11
N VAL A 9 -52.80 -31.51 6.62
CA VAL A 9 -51.52 -31.08 6.08
C VAL A 9 -50.57 -30.81 7.25
N LEU A 10 -49.65 -31.75 7.50
CA LEU A 10 -48.57 -31.60 8.46
C LEU A 10 -47.44 -30.78 7.82
N LEU A 11 -47.38 -29.48 8.13
CA LEU A 11 -46.28 -28.60 7.72
C LEU A 11 -45.04 -28.93 8.57
N ALA A 12 -44.11 -29.71 8.03
CA ALA A 12 -42.81 -29.94 8.66
C ALA A 12 -41.93 -28.71 8.48
N LEU A 13 -41.79 -27.92 9.55
CA LEU A 13 -40.85 -26.79 9.61
C LEU A 13 -39.42 -27.36 9.68
N PHE A 14 -38.76 -27.52 8.54
CA PHE A 14 -37.32 -27.79 8.50
C PHE A 14 -36.60 -26.51 8.92
N ALA A 15 -36.19 -26.43 10.19
CA ALA A 15 -35.22 -25.46 10.63
C ALA A 15 -33.88 -25.77 9.95
N ALA A 16 -33.63 -25.11 8.81
CA ALA A 16 -32.31 -25.13 8.19
C ALA A 16 -31.34 -24.45 9.15
N THR A 17 -30.55 -25.23 9.87
CA THR A 17 -29.42 -24.72 10.64
C THR A 17 -28.42 -24.16 9.65
N ALA A 18 -28.41 -22.84 9.50
CA ALA A 18 -27.38 -22.15 8.74
C ALA A 18 -26.03 -22.49 9.40
N THR A 19 -25.26 -23.35 8.76
CA THR A 19 -23.89 -23.65 9.16
C THR A 19 -23.09 -22.38 8.92
N THR A 20 -22.89 -21.60 9.98
CA THR A 20 -21.99 -20.45 9.93
C THR A 20 -20.60 -20.99 9.67
N ALA A 21 -20.07 -20.73 8.47
CA ALA A 21 -18.69 -21.04 8.14
C ALA A 21 -17.78 -20.42 9.21
N SER A 22 -17.09 -21.26 9.97
CA SER A 22 -16.19 -20.81 11.02
C SER A 22 -14.91 -20.27 10.39
N ALA A 23 -14.48 -19.09 10.83
CA ALA A 23 -13.14 -18.58 10.50
C ALA A 23 -12.08 -19.58 10.98
N GLN A 24 -11.05 -19.81 10.16
CA GLN A 24 -9.96 -20.72 10.48
C GLN A 24 -8.62 -20.03 10.26
N ALA A 25 -7.77 -20.08 11.29
CA ALA A 25 -6.38 -19.66 11.17
C ALA A 25 -5.56 -20.72 10.40
N ARG A 26 -4.87 -20.30 9.33
CA ARG A 26 -3.94 -21.10 8.54
C ARG A 26 -2.57 -20.44 8.55
N THR A 27 -1.53 -21.18 8.92
CA THR A 27 -0.14 -20.75 8.78
C THR A 27 0.46 -21.37 7.52
N VAL A 28 1.07 -20.54 6.69
CA VAL A 28 1.74 -20.91 5.44
C VAL A 28 3.22 -20.57 5.59
N PRO A 29 4.14 -21.56 5.60
CA PRO A 29 5.56 -21.27 5.54
C PRO A 29 5.89 -20.62 4.20
N LEU A 30 6.82 -19.66 4.21
CA LEU A 30 7.28 -18.96 3.01
C LEU A 30 8.78 -19.21 2.83
N ASP A 31 9.25 -19.16 1.58
CA ASP A 31 10.68 -19.04 1.31
C ASP A 31 11.19 -17.68 1.77
N ALA A 32 12.52 -17.53 1.88
CA ALA A 32 13.12 -16.26 2.30
C ALA A 32 12.88 -15.15 1.26
N PHE A 33 12.43 -13.98 1.73
CA PHE A 33 12.21 -12.79 0.92
C PHE A 33 12.65 -11.52 1.66
N THR A 34 12.97 -10.49 0.90
CA THR A 34 13.33 -9.16 1.44
C THR A 34 12.39 -8.06 0.94
N ALA A 35 11.55 -8.36 -0.04
CA ALA A 35 10.63 -7.44 -0.66
C ALA A 35 9.20 -7.99 -0.65
N ILE A 36 8.22 -7.11 -0.55
CA ILE A 36 6.79 -7.45 -0.65
C ILE A 36 6.18 -6.62 -1.77
N GLU A 37 5.44 -7.28 -2.66
CA GLU A 37 4.58 -6.65 -3.65
C GLU A 37 3.11 -6.98 -3.31
N ALA A 38 2.35 -5.92 -3.01
CA ALA A 38 0.98 -6.00 -2.56
C ALA A 38 0.00 -5.71 -3.70
N CYS A 39 -0.72 -6.75 -4.13
CA CYS A 39 -1.77 -6.66 -5.15
C CYS A 39 -3.10 -7.27 -4.71
N LEU A 40 -3.21 -7.60 -3.42
CA LEU A 40 -4.45 -8.13 -2.84
C LEU A 40 -5.51 -7.02 -2.73
N PRO A 41 -6.81 -7.35 -2.88
CA PRO A 41 -7.92 -6.41 -2.74
C PRO A 41 -8.42 -6.25 -1.29
N PHE A 42 -7.60 -6.60 -0.30
CA PHE A 42 -7.91 -6.44 1.11
C PHE A 42 -6.67 -6.04 1.91
N ASN A 43 -6.92 -5.51 3.11
CA ASN A 43 -5.91 -4.98 3.99
C ASN A 43 -5.10 -6.12 4.63
N PHE A 44 -3.79 -5.94 4.79
CA PHE A 44 -2.94 -6.91 5.47
C PHE A 44 -1.82 -6.26 6.26
N ALA A 45 -1.25 -7.04 7.19
CA ALA A 45 -0.18 -6.60 8.08
C ALA A 45 1.14 -7.33 7.76
N VAL A 46 2.25 -6.64 8.02
CA VAL A 46 3.61 -7.16 7.96
C VAL A 46 4.23 -6.92 9.34
N SER A 47 4.81 -7.93 9.96
CA SER A 47 5.45 -7.79 11.27
C SER A 47 6.74 -8.59 11.38
N PRO A 48 7.68 -8.16 12.26
CA PRO A 48 8.88 -8.96 12.51
C PRO A 48 8.53 -10.33 13.10
N SER A 49 9.18 -11.38 12.61
CA SER A 49 9.12 -12.72 13.19
C SER A 49 10.02 -12.81 14.43
N LYS A 50 9.70 -13.76 15.32
CA LYS A 50 10.66 -14.21 16.33
C LYS A 50 11.68 -15.14 15.67
N GLY A 51 12.94 -14.72 15.60
CA GLY A 51 14.01 -15.50 14.96
C GLY A 51 14.03 -15.36 13.44
N THR A 52 14.33 -16.46 12.74
CA THR A 52 14.60 -16.48 11.29
C THR A 52 13.41 -16.97 10.44
N THR A 53 12.19 -16.88 10.97
CA THR A 53 11.01 -17.52 10.35
C THR A 53 10.37 -16.62 9.31
N TYR A 54 10.06 -17.20 8.15
CA TYR A 54 9.26 -16.58 7.10
C TYR A 54 7.92 -17.31 7.01
N GLN A 55 6.83 -16.60 7.28
CA GLN A 55 5.49 -17.21 7.27
C GLN A 55 4.39 -16.19 6.99
N MET A 56 3.26 -16.69 6.52
CA MET A 56 2.01 -15.95 6.40
C MET A 56 0.94 -16.62 7.27
N ILE A 57 0.25 -15.84 8.09
CA ILE A 57 -0.87 -16.28 8.91
C ILE A 57 -2.14 -15.69 8.31
N ILE A 58 -3.12 -16.54 8.02
CA ILE A 58 -4.41 -16.16 7.43
C ILE A 58 -5.51 -16.58 8.39
N ASP A 59 -6.29 -15.63 8.90
CA ASP A 59 -7.52 -15.86 9.66
C ASP A 59 -8.70 -15.25 8.89
N ALA A 60 -9.47 -16.11 8.23
CA ALA A 60 -10.60 -15.75 7.38
C ALA A 60 -11.57 -16.94 7.25
N ASP A 61 -12.70 -16.73 6.56
CA ASP A 61 -13.59 -17.83 6.14
C ASP A 61 -12.81 -18.87 5.33
N THR A 62 -13.07 -20.16 5.54
CA THR A 62 -12.30 -21.26 4.93
C THR A 62 -12.12 -21.12 3.42
N GLY A 63 -13.16 -20.74 2.68
CA GLY A 63 -13.09 -20.52 1.22
C GLY A 63 -12.20 -19.34 0.83
N VAL A 64 -12.20 -18.27 1.64
CA VAL A 64 -11.34 -17.11 1.44
C VAL A 64 -9.89 -17.45 1.76
N ALA A 65 -9.65 -18.13 2.89
CA ALA A 65 -8.31 -18.53 3.29
C ALA A 65 -7.65 -19.50 2.28
N ALA A 66 -8.45 -20.38 1.67
CA ALA A 66 -7.98 -21.29 0.62
C ALA A 66 -7.69 -20.59 -0.71
N ALA A 67 -8.34 -19.45 -1.00
CA ALA A 67 -8.13 -18.67 -2.22
C ALA A 67 -6.90 -17.76 -2.15
N ILE A 68 -6.30 -17.54 -0.98
CA ILE A 68 -5.12 -16.69 -0.84
C ILE A 68 -3.86 -17.52 -1.10
N ASN A 69 -3.13 -17.14 -2.15
CA ASN A 69 -1.85 -17.70 -2.51
C ASN A 69 -0.72 -16.71 -2.21
N ALA A 70 0.42 -17.27 -1.83
CA ALA A 70 1.67 -16.56 -1.68
C ALA A 70 2.74 -17.28 -2.49
N SER A 71 3.58 -16.51 -3.18
CA SER A 71 4.73 -17.03 -3.91
C SER A 71 5.92 -16.11 -3.68
N VAL A 72 7.11 -16.69 -3.61
CA VAL A 72 8.36 -15.94 -3.48
C VAL A 72 9.19 -16.19 -4.73
N THR A 73 9.44 -15.12 -5.48
CA THR A 73 10.24 -15.16 -6.71
C THR A 73 11.31 -14.09 -6.62
N ASN A 74 12.58 -14.46 -6.79
CA ASN A 74 13.72 -13.53 -6.71
C ASN A 74 13.76 -12.70 -5.40
N GLY A 75 13.37 -13.30 -4.27
CA GLY A 75 13.32 -12.62 -2.98
C GLY A 75 12.17 -11.61 -2.81
N VAL A 76 11.20 -11.60 -3.72
CA VAL A 76 9.98 -10.80 -3.64
C VAL A 76 8.80 -11.71 -3.31
N LEU A 77 8.11 -11.43 -2.21
CA LEU A 77 6.83 -12.03 -1.87
C LEU A 77 5.72 -11.36 -2.69
N SER A 78 5.09 -12.14 -3.56
CA SER A 78 3.87 -11.76 -4.27
C SER A 78 2.67 -12.44 -3.62
N LEU A 79 1.66 -11.64 -3.28
CA LEU A 79 0.39 -12.09 -2.73
C LEU A 79 -0.72 -11.93 -3.78
N ALA A 80 -1.38 -13.03 -4.10
CA ALA A 80 -2.40 -13.08 -5.13
C ALA A 80 -3.60 -13.92 -4.69
N LEU A 81 -4.74 -13.69 -5.34
CA LEU A 81 -5.89 -14.58 -5.24
C LEU A 81 -5.75 -15.69 -6.29
N ALA A 82 -5.68 -16.92 -5.81
CA ALA A 82 -5.52 -18.14 -6.60
C ALA A 82 -6.67 -18.29 -7.59
N ASP A 83 -6.38 -18.28 -8.89
CA ASP A 83 -7.33 -18.67 -9.92
C ASP A 83 -7.50 -20.20 -9.93
N ASN A 84 -8.16 -20.74 -8.91
CA ASN A 84 -8.48 -22.17 -8.88
C ASN A 84 -9.66 -22.49 -9.82
N GLN A 85 -10.26 -21.49 -10.49
CA GLN A 85 -11.41 -21.65 -11.38
C GLN A 85 -11.43 -20.54 -12.45
N PRO A 86 -11.11 -20.84 -13.73
CA PRO A 86 -10.72 -19.89 -14.77
C PRO A 86 -11.75 -18.80 -15.15
N ASN A 87 -12.90 -18.70 -14.49
CA ASN A 87 -13.94 -17.70 -14.77
C ASN A 87 -14.83 -17.28 -13.57
N SER A 88 -14.48 -17.61 -12.31
CA SER A 88 -15.41 -17.32 -11.19
C SER A 88 -14.74 -17.34 -9.80
N LEU A 89 -13.72 -16.51 -9.59
CA LEU A 89 -13.40 -16.12 -8.21
C LEU A 89 -14.49 -15.18 -7.73
N THR A 90 -15.52 -15.78 -7.10
CA THR A 90 -16.51 -15.06 -6.30
C THR A 90 -16.45 -15.64 -4.90
N PHE A 91 -15.90 -14.88 -3.96
CA PHE A 91 -16.06 -15.20 -2.54
C PHE A 91 -16.64 -14.01 -1.80
N LYS A 92 -17.47 -14.35 -0.82
CA LYS A 92 -18.04 -13.42 0.14
C LYS A 92 -17.45 -13.75 1.50
N ALA A 93 -16.68 -12.81 2.06
CA ALA A 93 -16.19 -12.93 3.42
C ALA A 93 -17.29 -12.47 4.39
N ASN A 94 -17.75 -13.36 5.26
CA ASN A 94 -18.70 -13.05 6.32
C ASN A 94 -17.96 -12.59 7.58
N ASN A 95 -16.75 -13.10 7.79
CA ASN A 95 -15.83 -12.68 8.86
C ASN A 95 -14.74 -11.72 8.33
N PRO A 96 -14.04 -10.98 9.21
CA PRO A 96 -12.86 -10.21 8.83
C PRO A 96 -11.79 -11.08 8.15
N ILE A 97 -11.11 -10.52 7.15
CA ILE A 97 -9.97 -11.15 6.51
C ILE A 97 -8.71 -10.62 7.18
N LYS A 98 -8.04 -11.46 7.97
CA LYS A 98 -6.77 -11.10 8.62
C LYS A 98 -5.63 -11.85 7.97
N VAL A 99 -4.77 -11.13 7.26
CA VAL A 99 -3.52 -11.67 6.71
C VAL A 99 -2.35 -10.97 7.36
N ALA A 100 -1.46 -11.75 7.99
CA ALA A 100 -0.24 -11.25 8.61
C ALA A 100 0.98 -11.97 7.99
N VAL A 101 1.87 -11.19 7.39
CA VAL A 101 3.16 -11.66 6.85
C VAL A 101 4.23 -11.42 7.91
N GLN A 102 5.06 -12.43 8.16
CA GLN A 102 6.14 -12.39 9.13
C GLN A 102 7.48 -12.75 8.49
N LEU A 103 8.51 -11.98 8.82
CA LEU A 103 9.90 -12.17 8.40
C LEU A 103 10.87 -11.58 9.43
N PRO A 104 12.16 -11.93 9.42
CA PRO A 104 13.12 -11.42 10.40
C PRO A 104 13.26 -9.90 10.35
N ALA A 105 13.51 -9.28 11.50
CA ALA A 105 13.50 -7.83 11.70
C ALA A 105 14.50 -7.05 10.83
N ASP A 106 15.54 -7.73 10.36
CA ASP A 106 16.66 -7.21 9.57
C ASP A 106 16.52 -7.48 8.07
N GLN A 107 15.40 -8.05 7.62
CA GLN A 107 15.26 -8.56 6.25
C GLN A 107 14.31 -7.75 5.36
N LEU A 108 13.37 -6.97 5.93
CA LEU A 108 12.41 -6.21 5.13
C LEU A 108 13.07 -4.98 4.48
N ALA A 109 13.47 -5.10 3.22
CA ALA A 109 14.12 -4.06 2.44
C ALA A 109 13.12 -3.21 1.63
N SER A 110 12.00 -3.78 1.16
CA SER A 110 11.01 -2.98 0.41
C SER A 110 9.56 -3.44 0.50
N VAL A 111 8.64 -2.49 0.39
CA VAL A 111 7.20 -2.74 0.27
C VAL A 111 6.62 -1.88 -0.85
N ALA A 112 6.07 -2.51 -1.88
CA ALA A 112 5.38 -1.86 -2.98
C ALA A 112 3.88 -2.19 -2.93
N VAL A 113 3.03 -1.17 -3.06
CA VAL A 113 1.57 -1.34 -3.11
C VAL A 113 1.03 -0.87 -4.44
N ALA A 114 0.62 -1.83 -5.26
CA ALA A 114 0.02 -1.62 -6.58
C ALA A 114 -1.46 -2.06 -6.63
N SER A 115 -2.06 -2.38 -5.49
CA SER A 115 -3.45 -2.82 -5.41
C SER A 115 -4.46 -1.79 -5.92
N ILE A 116 -5.35 -2.28 -6.77
CA ILE A 116 -6.69 -1.75 -7.02
C ILE A 116 -7.65 -2.83 -6.54
N PRO A 117 -8.59 -2.54 -5.61
CA PRO A 117 -9.05 -1.27 -5.04
C PRO A 117 -8.07 -0.63 -4.04
N SER A 118 -8.48 0.48 -3.42
CA SER A 118 -7.84 1.02 -2.22
C SER A 118 -7.72 -0.04 -1.11
N VAL A 119 -6.50 -0.36 -0.72
CA VAL A 119 -6.21 -1.20 0.45
C VAL A 119 -5.30 -0.47 1.44
N THR A 120 -5.23 -0.98 2.66
CA THR A 120 -4.25 -0.56 3.66
C THR A 120 -3.27 -1.69 3.91
N VAL A 121 -2.00 -1.45 3.61
CA VAL A 121 -0.89 -2.32 4.01
C VAL A 121 -0.22 -1.69 5.23
N ALA A 122 -0.07 -2.47 6.29
CA ALA A 122 0.47 -1.99 7.54
C ALA A 122 1.74 -2.76 7.93
N VAL A 123 2.84 -2.06 8.12
CA VAL A 123 4.11 -2.60 8.61
C VAL A 123 4.27 -2.21 10.07
N ALA A 124 4.34 -3.23 10.94
CA ALA A 124 4.50 -3.08 12.38
C ALA A 124 5.89 -2.52 12.74
N SER A 125 6.01 -2.05 13.99
CA SER A 125 7.29 -1.67 14.57
C SER A 125 8.24 -2.84 14.77
N GLY A 126 9.53 -2.52 14.81
CA GLY A 126 10.60 -3.46 15.15
C GLY A 126 11.52 -3.83 13.99
N PHE A 127 11.24 -3.39 12.76
CA PHE A 127 12.18 -3.55 11.65
C PHE A 127 13.39 -2.62 11.80
N SER A 128 14.59 -3.15 11.54
CA SER A 128 15.86 -2.44 11.61
C SER A 128 16.75 -2.87 10.45
N VAL A 129 16.80 -2.07 9.39
CA VAL A 129 17.49 -2.39 8.13
C VAL A 129 18.40 -1.24 7.69
N PRO A 130 19.52 -1.48 6.98
CA PRO A 130 20.37 -0.39 6.49
C PRO A 130 19.62 0.56 5.53
N SER A 131 18.82 -0.02 4.64
CA SER A 131 18.04 0.70 3.64
C SER A 131 16.64 0.12 3.54
N PHE A 132 15.65 0.99 3.40
CA PHE A 132 14.24 0.61 3.20
C PHE A 132 13.60 1.46 2.10
N SER A 133 12.87 0.82 1.18
CA SER A 133 12.09 1.50 0.15
C SER A 133 10.60 1.19 0.28
N ALA A 134 9.74 2.19 0.18
CA ALA A 134 8.30 2.03 0.16
C ALA A 134 7.69 2.83 -0.98
N SER A 135 6.89 2.17 -1.79
CA SER A 135 6.21 2.78 -2.92
C SER A 135 4.73 2.45 -2.91
N ILE A 136 3.91 3.44 -3.28
CA ILE A 136 2.48 3.24 -3.50
C ILE A 136 2.04 3.87 -4.82
N THR A 137 1.13 3.18 -5.49
CA THR A 137 0.36 3.68 -6.62
C THR A 137 -1.14 3.57 -6.34
N GLY A 138 -1.97 4.23 -7.14
CA GLY A 138 -3.43 4.19 -6.97
C GLY A 138 -3.88 4.92 -5.70
N THR A 139 -4.92 4.42 -5.04
CA THR A 139 -5.61 5.07 -3.91
C THR A 139 -5.34 4.40 -2.56
N SER A 140 -4.36 3.50 -2.52
CA SER A 140 -4.04 2.68 -1.35
C SER A 140 -3.28 3.45 -0.27
N THR A 141 -3.24 2.88 0.93
CA THR A 141 -2.48 3.39 2.06
C THR A 141 -1.38 2.39 2.43
N LEU A 142 -0.16 2.90 2.59
CA LEU A 142 0.94 2.15 3.20
C LEU A 142 1.34 2.85 4.49
N SER A 143 1.22 2.14 5.61
CA SER A 143 1.58 2.63 6.94
C SER A 143 2.75 1.82 7.48
N VAL A 144 3.90 2.46 7.72
CA VAL A 144 5.11 1.86 8.26
C VAL A 144 5.42 2.51 9.60
N GLN A 145 5.42 1.72 10.66
CA GLN A 145 5.55 2.21 12.03
C GLN A 145 6.85 1.73 12.66
N GLY A 146 7.49 2.58 13.46
CA GLY A 146 8.67 2.21 14.25
C GLY A 146 9.84 1.60 13.46
N LEU A 147 10.06 2.05 12.22
CA LEU A 147 11.16 1.61 11.35
C LEU A 147 12.49 2.23 11.80
N THR A 148 13.55 1.43 11.93
CA THR A 148 14.92 1.94 12.06
C THR A 148 15.65 1.75 10.74
N ALA A 149 16.07 2.83 10.09
CA ALA A 149 16.83 2.75 8.84
C ALA A 149 17.83 3.91 8.66
N GLU A 150 18.96 3.63 8.04
CA GLU A 150 19.92 4.69 7.67
C GLU A 150 19.43 5.44 6.43
N LYS A 151 18.92 4.70 5.44
CA LYS A 151 18.41 5.26 4.19
C LYS A 151 16.95 4.84 3.97
N GLY A 152 16.09 5.82 3.70
CA GLY A 152 14.70 5.61 3.32
C GLY A 152 14.41 6.15 1.92
N GLU A 153 13.70 5.41 1.09
CA GLU A 153 13.13 5.89 -0.17
C GLU A 153 11.61 5.72 -0.15
N PHE A 154 10.88 6.81 -0.35
CA PHE A 154 9.44 6.87 -0.11
C PHE A 154 8.74 7.52 -1.29
N ILE A 155 8.05 6.73 -2.10
CA ILE A 155 7.47 7.18 -3.36
C ILE A 155 5.95 7.03 -3.32
N ASN A 156 5.23 8.13 -3.57
CA ASN A 156 3.80 8.11 -3.79
C ASN A 156 3.47 8.64 -5.20
N ALA A 157 3.21 7.73 -6.12
CA ALA A 157 2.80 8.08 -7.49
C ALA A 157 1.27 8.04 -7.67
N GLY A 158 0.51 7.94 -6.57
CA GLY A 158 -0.94 7.79 -6.58
C GLY A 158 -1.70 8.90 -5.83
N LEU A 159 -2.99 8.67 -5.65
CA LEU A 159 -3.88 9.48 -4.81
C LEU A 159 -3.86 9.00 -3.34
N GLY A 160 -3.12 7.92 -3.06
CA GLY A 160 -3.02 7.26 -1.78
C GLY A 160 -2.24 8.03 -0.72
N THR A 161 -2.02 7.37 0.42
CA THR A 161 -1.23 7.92 1.53
C THR A 161 -0.08 6.99 1.92
N LEU A 162 1.14 7.51 1.88
CA LEU A 162 2.31 6.83 2.41
C LEU A 162 2.66 7.45 3.77
N TYR A 163 2.67 6.64 4.81
CA TYR A 163 3.06 7.04 6.16
C TYR A 163 4.21 6.19 6.63
N VAL A 164 5.31 6.83 7.03
CA VAL A 164 6.48 6.17 7.58
C VAL A 164 6.90 6.90 8.85
N SER A 165 7.14 6.16 9.92
CA SER A 165 7.61 6.70 11.19
C SER A 165 8.68 5.81 11.81
N GLY A 166 9.66 6.42 12.48
CA GLY A 166 10.65 5.68 13.25
C GLY A 166 11.93 6.46 13.51
N LYS A 167 13.09 5.82 13.31
CA LYS A 167 14.43 6.41 13.39
C LYS A 167 15.07 6.35 12.02
N LEU A 168 15.01 7.46 11.29
CA LEU A 168 15.48 7.56 9.91
C LEU A 168 16.66 8.54 9.87
N GLN A 169 17.80 8.15 9.29
CA GLN A 169 18.91 9.11 9.15
C GLN A 169 18.68 10.03 7.95
N SER A 170 18.64 9.45 6.75
CA SER A 170 18.49 10.17 5.50
C SER A 170 17.33 9.59 4.68
N VAL A 171 16.50 10.45 4.10
CA VAL A 171 15.32 10.03 3.36
C VAL A 171 15.23 10.72 2.01
N LEU A 172 14.76 10.00 1.00
CA LEU A 172 14.25 10.53 -0.25
C LEU A 172 12.72 10.36 -0.23
N ALA A 173 11.98 11.45 -0.32
CA ALA A 173 10.53 11.44 -0.35
C ALA A 173 10.04 12.07 -1.66
N SER A 174 9.33 11.29 -2.47
CA SER A 174 8.75 11.75 -3.73
C SER A 174 7.24 11.60 -3.74
N SER A 175 6.55 12.59 -4.28
CA SER A 175 5.10 12.53 -4.53
C SER A 175 4.77 13.21 -5.84
N SER A 176 4.27 12.45 -6.83
CA SER A 176 4.05 12.99 -8.19
C SER A 176 2.59 13.28 -8.54
N SER A 177 1.65 12.93 -7.66
CA SER A 177 0.21 12.99 -7.89
C SER A 177 -0.49 13.81 -6.80
N THR A 178 -1.75 13.51 -6.46
CA THR A 178 -2.49 14.22 -5.39
C THR A 178 -2.38 13.55 -4.02
N GLY A 179 -1.55 12.51 -3.90
CA GLY A 179 -1.34 11.76 -2.68
C GLY A 179 -0.52 12.53 -1.63
N SER A 180 -0.51 12.00 -0.42
CA SER A 180 0.26 12.53 0.70
C SER A 180 1.38 11.59 1.11
N VAL A 181 2.52 12.16 1.52
CA VAL A 181 3.66 11.42 2.07
C VAL A 181 3.98 11.99 3.44
N TYR A 182 3.95 11.16 4.47
CA TYR A 182 4.30 11.50 5.84
C TYR A 182 5.56 10.74 6.24
N VAL A 183 6.64 11.44 6.55
CA VAL A 183 7.90 10.83 6.99
C VAL A 183 8.28 11.44 8.33
N LEU A 184 8.20 10.65 9.40
CA LEU A 184 8.48 11.08 10.77
C LEU A 184 9.74 10.41 11.32
N GLY A 185 10.53 11.21 12.07
CA GLY A 185 11.73 10.74 12.76
C GLY A 185 13.00 10.84 11.93
N VAL A 186 13.06 11.80 11.00
CA VAL A 186 14.26 12.11 10.23
C VAL A 186 15.27 12.84 11.13
N SER A 187 16.52 12.38 11.14
CA SER A 187 17.55 12.92 12.03
C SER A 187 18.66 13.70 11.34
N GLN A 188 18.94 13.45 10.04
CA GLN A 188 19.99 14.13 9.28
C GLN A 188 19.46 14.88 8.07
N SER A 189 18.92 14.17 7.08
CA SER A 189 18.56 14.78 5.79
C SER A 189 17.26 14.25 5.19
N ALA A 190 16.53 15.12 4.51
CA ALA A 190 15.38 14.78 3.70
C ALA A 190 15.53 15.45 2.32
N ALA A 191 15.73 14.65 1.29
CA ALA A 191 15.58 15.07 -0.10
C ALA A 191 14.12 14.90 -0.50
N VAL A 192 13.51 15.95 -1.07
CA VAL A 192 12.11 15.93 -1.49
C VAL A 192 11.98 16.23 -2.98
N ASP A 193 11.15 15.46 -3.66
CA ASP A 193 10.74 15.73 -5.04
C ASP A 193 9.22 15.64 -5.16
N ALA A 194 8.56 16.80 -5.15
CA ALA A 194 7.11 16.86 -5.21
C ALA A 194 6.65 17.46 -6.54
N SER A 195 5.80 16.75 -7.27
CA SER A 195 5.13 17.29 -8.45
C SER A 195 3.60 17.22 -8.32
N GLY A 196 2.89 17.88 -9.24
CA GLY A 196 1.43 17.82 -9.30
C GLY A 196 0.74 18.68 -8.23
N ILE A 197 -0.12 18.05 -7.41
CA ILE A 197 -0.87 18.70 -6.32
C ILE A 197 -0.66 17.89 -5.05
N SER A 198 0.58 17.85 -4.56
CA SER A 198 0.99 16.95 -3.48
C SER A 198 1.37 17.69 -2.19
N LYS A 199 1.32 16.95 -1.07
CA LYS A 199 1.84 17.41 0.21
C LYS A 199 2.82 16.38 0.76
N ILE A 200 4.02 16.85 1.09
CA ILE A 200 5.04 16.05 1.79
C ILE A 200 5.20 16.62 3.19
N TYR A 201 5.04 15.77 4.19
CA TYR A 201 5.12 16.11 5.61
C TYR A 201 6.40 15.49 6.20
N ILE A 202 7.32 16.34 6.64
CA ILE A 202 8.61 15.92 7.22
C ILE A 202 8.64 16.22 8.71
N GLY A 203 8.68 15.16 9.52
CA GLY A 203 8.89 15.22 10.96
C GLY A 203 10.36 15.01 11.29
N GLY A 204 11.09 16.09 11.57
CA GLY A 204 12.53 16.05 11.82
C GLY A 204 12.96 16.39 13.24
N THR A 205 14.27 16.42 13.45
CA THR A 205 14.97 17.10 14.55
C THR A 205 15.39 18.53 14.13
N PRO A 206 15.84 19.40 15.06
CA PRO A 206 16.39 20.72 14.70
C PRO A 206 17.59 20.68 13.75
N GLN A 207 18.32 19.56 13.68
CA GLN A 207 19.47 19.37 12.80
C GLN A 207 19.09 18.90 11.38
N THR A 208 17.82 18.58 11.14
CA THR A 208 17.36 18.02 9.88
C THR A 208 17.49 19.04 8.75
N ARG A 209 18.14 18.66 7.65
CA ARG A 209 18.23 19.45 6.42
C ARG A 209 17.23 18.93 5.39
N ILE A 210 16.28 19.77 5.01
CA ILE A 210 15.26 19.46 4.02
C ILE A 210 15.60 20.20 2.72
N THR A 211 15.85 19.47 1.64
CA THR A 211 16.32 19.99 0.35
C THR A 211 15.58 19.34 -0.80
N GLY A 212 15.62 19.93 -1.99
CA GLY A 212 15.08 19.32 -3.20
C GLY A 212 14.24 20.30 -3.98
N GLN A 213 13.24 19.79 -4.69
CA GLN A 213 12.46 20.58 -5.64
C GLN A 213 10.96 20.30 -5.55
N VAL A 214 10.17 21.31 -5.90
CA VAL A 214 8.74 21.15 -6.18
C VAL A 214 8.39 21.67 -7.57
N SER A 215 7.63 20.87 -8.30
CA SER A 215 7.13 21.16 -9.64
C SER A 215 5.60 21.03 -9.67
N GLY A 216 4.89 22.08 -9.28
CA GLY A 216 3.43 22.09 -9.29
C GLY A 216 2.86 22.94 -8.15
N ILE A 217 1.60 22.67 -7.80
CA ILE A 217 0.94 23.23 -6.63
C ILE A 217 1.20 22.28 -5.45
N SER A 218 2.48 22.06 -5.16
CA SER A 218 2.93 21.15 -4.11
C SER A 218 3.59 21.92 -2.97
N SER A 219 3.53 21.34 -1.76
CA SER A 219 4.08 21.97 -0.56
C SER A 219 4.78 20.96 0.35
N VAL A 220 5.84 21.45 1.01
CA VAL A 220 6.62 20.70 1.99
C VAL A 220 6.34 21.29 3.35
N LEU A 221 5.65 20.52 4.18
CA LEU A 221 5.27 20.88 5.54
C LEU A 221 6.25 20.21 6.49
N TYR A 222 6.83 20.98 7.41
CA TYR A 222 7.82 20.44 8.35
C TYR A 222 7.63 21.01 9.75
N ASN A 223 7.94 20.23 10.77
CA ASN A 223 7.82 20.69 12.16
C ASN A 223 9.13 21.27 12.72
N GLN A 224 10.28 20.75 12.28
CA GLN A 224 11.62 21.11 12.76
C GLN A 224 12.66 20.97 11.63
N GLY A 225 13.81 21.61 11.81
CA GLY A 225 14.92 21.60 10.85
C GLY A 225 14.96 22.86 9.99
N VAL A 226 15.76 22.80 8.92
CA VAL A 226 15.93 23.89 7.94
C VAL A 226 15.49 23.39 6.57
N CYS A 227 14.59 24.13 5.91
CA CYS A 227 14.04 23.79 4.60
C CYS A 227 14.54 24.74 3.52
N SER A 228 15.18 24.17 2.49
CA SER A 228 15.71 24.85 1.30
C SER A 228 15.29 24.08 0.06
N VAL A 229 14.00 24.13 -0.23
CA VAL A 229 13.38 23.48 -1.39
C VAL A 229 13.15 24.53 -2.46
N THR A 230 13.51 24.22 -3.71
CA THR A 230 13.32 25.13 -4.84
C THR A 230 11.95 24.92 -5.49
N SER A 231 11.28 26.01 -5.87
CA SER A 231 10.02 25.95 -6.62
C SER A 231 10.11 26.80 -7.87
N GLN A 232 9.73 26.24 -9.01
CA GLN A 232 9.53 27.02 -10.25
C GLN A 232 8.33 28.00 -10.13
N PHE A 233 7.44 27.75 -9.17
CA PHE A 233 6.25 28.54 -8.90
C PHE A 233 6.42 29.48 -7.71
N GLY A 234 7.62 30.02 -7.49
CA GLY A 234 7.93 30.88 -6.34
C GLY A 234 7.02 32.11 -6.14
N ILE A 235 6.22 32.48 -7.15
CA ILE A 235 5.17 33.50 -7.05
C ILE A 235 4.03 33.14 -6.08
N PHE A 236 3.80 31.85 -5.81
CA PHE A 236 2.75 31.39 -4.87
C PHE A 236 3.26 31.24 -3.44
N GLY A 237 4.47 31.71 -3.16
CA GLY A 237 5.10 31.67 -1.84
C GLY A 237 6.18 30.61 -1.71
N SER A 238 6.70 30.50 -0.48
CA SER A 238 7.72 29.51 -0.13
C SER A 238 7.14 28.10 -0.25
N PRO A 239 7.83 27.15 -0.91
CA PRO A 239 7.43 25.74 -0.92
C PRO A 239 7.61 25.07 0.44
N CYS A 240 8.36 25.73 1.34
CA CYS A 240 8.64 25.31 2.70
C CYS A 240 7.71 26.04 3.68
N THR A 241 6.87 25.28 4.39
CA THR A 241 5.99 25.80 5.46
C THR A 241 6.29 25.08 6.77
N GLN A 242 6.86 25.81 7.73
CA GLN A 242 7.07 25.26 9.07
C GLN A 242 5.76 25.31 9.87
N GLN A 243 5.22 24.15 10.24
CA GLN A 243 4.04 24.08 11.09
C GLN A 243 3.97 22.73 11.83
N ALA A 244 3.29 22.73 12.96
CA ALA A 244 2.87 21.49 13.58
C ALA A 244 1.80 20.81 12.69
N PHE A 245 1.89 19.50 12.54
CA PHE A 245 0.89 18.72 11.84
C PHE A 245 0.58 17.45 12.62
N SER A 246 -0.66 17.00 12.56
CA SER A 246 -1.11 15.74 13.14
C SER A 246 -1.22 14.68 12.05
N VAL A 247 -0.79 13.47 12.37
CA VAL A 247 -1.01 12.29 11.52
C VAL A 247 -2.40 11.72 11.84
N PRO A 248 -3.26 11.49 10.83
CA PRO A 248 -4.54 10.83 11.02
C PRO A 248 -4.41 9.54 11.84
N THR A 249 -5.28 9.35 12.83
CA THR A 249 -5.25 8.17 13.72
C THR A 249 -5.48 6.86 12.97
N SER A 250 -6.21 6.90 11.85
CA SER A 250 -6.41 5.76 10.95
C SER A 250 -5.11 5.20 10.38
N LEU A 251 -4.08 6.04 10.20
CA LEU A 251 -2.76 5.61 9.71
C LEU A 251 -1.96 4.89 10.82
N LYS A 252 -2.23 5.19 12.08
CA LYS A 252 -1.55 4.58 13.24
C LYS A 252 -2.20 3.27 13.68
N SER A 253 -3.52 3.15 13.47
CA SER A 253 -4.30 1.97 13.86
C SER A 253 -5.05 1.42 12.66
N PRO A 254 -4.34 0.79 11.71
CA PRO A 254 -4.96 0.23 10.51
C PRO A 254 -5.95 -0.89 10.89
N GLN A 255 -7.00 -1.00 10.08
CA GLN A 255 -8.13 -1.90 10.35
C GLN A 255 -8.17 -3.04 9.33
N TRP A 256 -8.59 -4.21 9.78
CA TRP A 256 -8.83 -5.36 8.89
C TRP A 256 -9.98 -5.12 7.92
N SER A 257 -9.89 -5.69 6.72
CA SER A 257 -11.00 -5.70 5.77
C SER A 257 -12.11 -6.65 6.26
N CYS A 258 -13.36 -6.30 5.99
CA CYS A 258 -14.51 -7.10 6.39
C CYS A 258 -15.66 -6.98 5.37
N ALA A 259 -16.55 -7.98 5.35
CA ALA A 259 -17.73 -8.02 4.47
C ALA A 259 -17.44 -7.73 2.99
N LEU A 260 -16.30 -8.22 2.49
CA LEU A 260 -15.92 -8.05 1.09
C LEU A 260 -16.57 -9.13 0.23
N THR A 261 -17.20 -8.71 -0.86
CA THR A 261 -17.52 -9.58 -1.99
C THR A 261 -16.60 -9.21 -3.13
N ILE A 262 -15.81 -10.18 -3.57
CA ILE A 262 -14.74 -10.00 -4.55
C ILE A 262 -15.10 -10.77 -5.80
N TYR A 263 -15.03 -10.09 -6.96
CA TYR A 263 -15.23 -10.68 -8.27
C TYR A 263 -13.98 -10.47 -9.12
N GLY A 264 -13.45 -11.55 -9.71
CA GLY A 264 -12.32 -11.50 -10.63
C GLY A 264 -11.01 -11.98 -10.01
N THR A 265 -9.95 -11.94 -10.82
CA THR A 265 -8.58 -12.27 -10.41
C THR A 265 -7.91 -11.04 -9.84
N PHE A 266 -6.96 -11.19 -8.92
CA PHE A 266 -6.09 -10.09 -8.44
C PHE A 266 -4.68 -10.62 -8.28
N GLY A 267 -3.74 -10.03 -9.02
CA GLY A 267 -2.34 -10.43 -9.00
C GLY A 267 -1.43 -9.26 -9.36
N CYS A 268 -0.20 -9.36 -8.91
CA CYS A 268 0.87 -8.51 -9.42
C CYS A 268 1.25 -9.02 -10.81
N SER A 269 1.53 -8.12 -11.74
CA SER A 269 2.21 -8.51 -12.97
C SER A 269 3.56 -9.11 -12.58
N ASP A 270 3.91 -10.29 -13.09
CA ASP A 270 5.20 -10.94 -12.84
C ASP A 270 6.34 -9.95 -13.13
N GLY A 271 6.81 -9.29 -12.08
CA GLY A 271 7.62 -8.09 -12.22
C GLY A 271 8.93 -8.39 -12.95
N THR A 272 9.13 -7.77 -14.11
CA THR A 272 10.49 -7.40 -14.52
C THR A 272 10.96 -6.34 -13.53
N THR A 273 11.67 -6.79 -12.49
CA THR A 273 12.27 -5.94 -11.46
C THR A 273 13.14 -4.87 -12.14
N SER A 274 12.66 -3.63 -12.15
CA SER A 274 13.49 -2.48 -12.52
C SER A 274 14.33 -2.14 -11.29
N SER A 275 15.54 -2.69 -11.22
CA SER A 275 16.52 -2.31 -10.21
C SER A 275 16.94 -0.87 -10.46
N SER A 276 16.38 0.08 -9.71
CA SER A 276 16.90 1.44 -9.63
C SER A 276 18.23 1.41 -8.87
N SER A 277 19.32 1.17 -9.61
CA SER A 277 20.68 1.43 -9.13
C SER A 277 20.81 2.95 -8.97
N SER A 278 20.61 3.44 -7.76
CA SER A 278 20.89 4.83 -7.41
C SER A 278 22.41 5.00 -7.23
N THR A 279 23.11 5.36 -8.30
CA THR A 279 24.43 5.97 -8.18
C THR A 279 24.27 7.31 -7.45
N PRO A 280 24.98 7.55 -6.33
CA PRO A 280 24.86 8.81 -5.60
C PRO A 280 25.34 9.98 -6.47
N ALA A 281 24.51 11.01 -6.56
CA ALA A 281 24.84 12.26 -7.24
C ALA A 281 26.14 12.83 -6.66
N THR A 282 27.16 12.96 -7.52
CA THR A 282 28.43 13.61 -7.18
C THR A 282 28.22 15.14 -7.21
N PRO A 283 28.77 15.93 -6.27
CA PRO A 283 28.58 17.38 -6.26
C PRO A 283 29.21 18.03 -7.49
N ALA A 284 28.47 18.92 -8.15
CA ALA A 284 28.86 19.60 -9.38
C ALA A 284 30.07 20.54 -9.19
N GLY A 285 31.03 20.41 -10.11
CA GLY A 285 32.03 21.42 -10.40
C GLY A 285 32.22 21.53 -11.92
N THR A 286 32.10 22.75 -12.44
CA THR A 286 32.46 23.21 -13.79
C THR A 286 31.34 23.15 -14.85
N SER A 287 30.89 24.34 -15.21
CA SER A 287 29.93 24.69 -16.25
C SER A 287 30.45 24.37 -17.66
N SER A 288 29.61 23.71 -18.46
CA SER A 288 29.73 23.65 -19.92
C SER A 288 28.36 23.94 -20.52
N SER A 289 28.26 25.03 -21.26
CA SER A 289 27.08 25.47 -21.99
C SER A 289 26.89 24.61 -23.24
N SER A 290 25.74 23.95 -23.36
CA SER A 290 25.24 23.45 -24.64
C SER A 290 23.77 23.83 -24.80
N SER A 291 23.51 24.69 -25.78
CA SER A 291 22.18 25.02 -26.29
C SER A 291 21.61 23.83 -27.05
N SER A 292 20.41 23.37 -26.68
CA SER A 292 19.58 22.52 -27.53
C SER A 292 18.12 22.98 -27.47
N THR A 293 17.64 23.45 -28.61
CA THR A 293 16.25 23.72 -28.90
C THR A 293 15.64 22.47 -29.53
N SER A 294 14.56 21.91 -28.97
CA SER A 294 13.54 21.17 -29.73
C SER A 294 12.44 20.67 -28.79
N GLY A 295 11.19 20.86 -29.19
CA GLY A 295 10.00 20.50 -28.41
C GLY A 295 9.65 19.01 -28.44
N GLY A 296 8.70 18.67 -27.59
CA GLY A 296 8.14 17.33 -27.42
C GLY A 296 7.23 17.34 -26.21
N GLY A 297 5.95 17.65 -26.41
CA GLY A 297 4.95 17.57 -25.35
C GLY A 297 4.71 16.11 -24.96
N THR A 298 5.16 15.71 -23.79
CA THR A 298 4.81 14.44 -23.16
C THR A 298 3.37 14.52 -22.67
N GLY A 299 2.45 13.94 -23.45
CA GLY A 299 1.04 13.82 -23.06
C GLY A 299 0.85 12.66 -22.09
N THR A 300 0.41 12.94 -20.86
CA THR A 300 -0.16 11.94 -19.97
C THR A 300 -1.47 11.45 -20.59
N THR A 301 -1.55 10.17 -20.98
CA THR A 301 -2.81 9.61 -21.49
C THR A 301 -3.61 9.07 -20.32
N TYR A 302 -4.72 9.72 -20.02
CA TYR A 302 -5.70 9.24 -19.04
C TYR A 302 -6.70 8.36 -19.79
N THR A 303 -6.63 7.06 -19.56
CA THR A 303 -7.70 6.16 -20.01
C THR A 303 -8.57 5.85 -18.81
N SER A 304 -9.73 6.53 -18.76
CA SER A 304 -10.80 6.23 -17.82
C SER A 304 -11.79 5.30 -18.51
N GLN A 305 -11.96 4.10 -17.97
CA GLN A 305 -12.99 3.17 -18.42
C GLN A 305 -13.99 2.97 -17.28
N THR A 306 -15.25 3.33 -17.54
CA THR A 306 -16.36 3.06 -16.63
C THR A 306 -17.11 1.83 -17.13
N ILE A 307 -17.10 0.76 -16.34
CA ILE A 307 -17.90 -0.45 -16.60
C ILE A 307 -18.80 -0.65 -15.38
N ASN A 308 -20.12 -0.65 -15.58
CA ASN A 308 -21.14 -0.84 -14.54
C ASN A 308 -21.00 0.08 -13.31
N GLY A 309 -20.62 1.35 -13.50
CA GLY A 309 -20.53 2.34 -12.42
C GLY A 309 -19.24 2.28 -11.59
N VAL A 310 -18.30 1.40 -11.93
CA VAL A 310 -16.94 1.38 -11.36
C VAL A 310 -16.00 2.04 -12.36
N THR A 311 -15.35 3.13 -11.94
CA THR A 311 -14.35 3.85 -12.74
C THR A 311 -12.97 3.31 -12.40
N THR A 312 -12.28 2.73 -13.38
CA THR A 312 -10.87 2.41 -13.27
C THR A 312 -10.06 3.48 -13.98
N THR A 313 -9.15 4.13 -13.24
CA THR A 313 -8.26 5.15 -13.77
C THR A 313 -6.87 4.54 -13.85
N SER A 314 -6.35 4.35 -15.06
CA SER A 314 -4.95 3.97 -15.27
C SER A 314 -4.16 5.22 -15.65
N THR A 315 -3.07 5.47 -14.92
CA THR A 315 -2.11 6.53 -15.24
C THR A 315 -0.84 5.86 -15.74
N GLY A 316 -0.60 5.93 -17.05
CA GLY A 316 0.68 5.61 -17.64
C GLY A 316 1.48 6.89 -17.85
N SER A 317 2.61 7.04 -17.16
CA SER A 317 3.63 8.03 -17.50
C SER A 317 4.82 7.31 -18.13
N SER A 318 5.02 7.46 -19.43
CA SER A 318 6.27 7.05 -20.08
C SER A 318 7.34 8.08 -19.74
N SER A 319 8.18 7.77 -18.75
CA SER A 319 9.44 8.50 -18.54
C SER A 319 10.50 7.95 -19.51
N PRO A 320 11.38 8.79 -20.11
CA PRO A 320 12.44 8.31 -21.01
C PRO A 320 13.46 7.36 -20.34
N ASP A 321 13.43 7.20 -19.02
CA ASP A 321 14.36 6.36 -18.26
C ASP A 321 13.89 4.91 -17.99
N GLY A 322 12.83 4.45 -18.65
CA GLY A 322 12.44 3.02 -18.65
C GLY A 322 12.00 2.48 -17.29
N THR A 323 10.72 2.61 -16.96
CA THR A 323 10.08 1.88 -15.85
C THR A 323 8.57 1.67 -16.07
N SER A 324 8.13 0.49 -15.61
CA SER A 324 6.78 0.07 -15.21
C SER A 324 5.73 -0.23 -16.30
N SER A 325 5.49 -1.52 -16.53
CA SER A 325 4.23 -2.04 -17.06
C SER A 325 3.28 -2.34 -15.91
N LEU A 326 2.23 -1.53 -15.74
CA LEU A 326 1.11 -1.86 -14.88
C LEU A 326 0.14 -2.72 -15.70
N THR A 327 -0.05 -3.99 -15.34
CA THR A 327 -1.11 -4.80 -15.95
C THR A 327 -2.40 -4.57 -15.17
N THR A 328 -3.41 -4.04 -15.85
CA THR A 328 -4.72 -3.77 -15.25
C THR A 328 -5.43 -5.09 -14.98
N THR A 329 -5.61 -5.37 -13.70
CA THR A 329 -6.43 -6.47 -13.22
C THR A 329 -7.91 -6.09 -13.33
N THR A 330 -8.73 -6.92 -14.01
CA THR A 330 -10.20 -6.79 -14.04
C THR A 330 -10.83 -7.46 -12.83
N GLY A 331 -11.41 -6.66 -11.93
CA GLY A 331 -12.24 -7.16 -10.84
C GLY A 331 -13.24 -6.11 -10.35
N THR A 332 -14.34 -6.55 -9.75
CA THR A 332 -15.30 -5.67 -9.08
C THR A 332 -15.38 -6.02 -7.61
N LEU A 333 -15.69 -5.02 -6.80
CA LEU A 333 -15.80 -5.16 -5.36
C LEU A 333 -17.08 -4.57 -4.87
N GLN A 334 -17.74 -5.31 -4.00
CA GLN A 334 -18.91 -4.84 -3.27
C GLN A 334 -18.62 -4.95 -1.78
N MET A 335 -18.61 -3.80 -1.11
CA MET A 335 -18.49 -3.73 0.34
C MET A 335 -19.87 -3.92 0.97
N GLY A 336 -19.99 -4.92 1.83
CA GLY A 336 -21.15 -5.12 2.70
C GLY A 336 -20.90 -4.58 4.12
N SER A 337 -21.92 -4.70 4.97
CA SER A 337 -21.77 -4.49 6.41
C SER A 337 -21.28 -5.77 7.09
N CYS A 338 -20.22 -5.70 7.89
CA CYS A 338 -19.80 -6.81 8.75
C CYS A 338 -20.27 -6.58 10.20
N ALA A 339 -20.64 -7.65 10.89
CA ALA A 339 -20.86 -7.60 12.33
C ALA A 339 -19.50 -7.52 13.04
N THR A 340 -18.99 -6.30 13.29
CA THR A 340 -17.81 -6.11 14.13
C THR A 340 -18.22 -6.31 15.58
N SER A 341 -18.03 -7.53 16.12
CA SER A 341 -18.28 -7.78 17.54
C SER A 341 -17.24 -7.06 18.41
N GLY A 342 -17.54 -5.82 18.80
CA GLY A 342 -17.13 -5.18 20.05
C GLY A 342 -15.65 -4.90 20.36
N SER A 343 -14.68 -5.33 19.57
CA SER A 343 -13.26 -4.97 19.76
C SER A 343 -12.74 -4.39 18.45
N ALA A 344 -12.16 -3.19 18.50
CA ALA A 344 -11.53 -2.59 17.34
C ALA A 344 -10.56 -3.60 16.72
N LEU A 345 -10.83 -4.00 15.46
CA LEU A 345 -10.05 -4.97 14.68
C LEU A 345 -8.73 -4.32 14.23
N ASN A 346 -7.95 -3.87 15.20
CA ASN A 346 -6.66 -3.26 14.98
C ASN A 346 -5.67 -4.35 14.56
N MET A 347 -4.97 -4.13 13.46
CA MET A 347 -4.00 -5.10 12.93
C MET A 347 -2.89 -5.46 13.92
N PHE A 348 -2.61 -4.56 14.87
CA PHE A 348 -1.53 -4.70 15.84
C PHE A 348 -2.01 -4.85 17.29
N ALA A 349 -3.31 -5.05 17.54
CA ALA A 349 -3.79 -5.34 18.89
C ALA A 349 -3.40 -6.77 19.28
N SER A 350 -2.24 -6.88 19.94
CA SER A 350 -1.71 -8.03 20.70
C SER A 350 -1.72 -9.39 19.99
N SER A 351 -0.56 -9.72 19.39
CA SER A 351 -0.01 -11.09 19.35
C SER A 351 0.89 -11.33 20.56
#